data_AF-A0A9X3NNS8-F1
#
_entry.id   AF-A0A9X3NNS8-F1
#
_cell.length_a   1.000
_cell.length_b   1.000
_cell.length_c   1.000
_cell.angle_alpha   90.00
_cell.angle_beta   90.00
_cell.angle_gamma   90.00
#
_symmetry.space_group_name_H-M   'P 1'
#
loop_
_entity.id
_entity.type
_entity.pdbx_description
1 polymer ?
#
loop_
_entity_poly.entity_id
_entity_poly.type
_entity_poly.pdbx_seq_one_letter_code
_entity_poly.pdbx_strand_id
1 'polypeptide(L)'
;MSRFTPNRPEHLVASIVALAEQSNRLALDAAMEAARADSQGRTAIVVDQICRLAVGAGVSAGEIVWLVSELETATEDHDFLSEAGVAVAGMESCLIAVTEAVQEVADRGAPVEVSSSAEALRRVTVQLAELLPRLQPVS
;
A
#
# COMPACT_ATOMS: atom_id res chain seq x y z
N MET A 1 7.09 35.68 -10.59
CA MET A 1 8.05 34.61 -10.94
C MET A 1 7.88 33.51 -9.91
N SER A 2 7.11 32.48 -10.23
CA SER A 2 6.82 31.38 -9.30
C SER A 2 8.08 30.55 -9.11
N ARG A 3 8.56 30.44 -7.87
CA ARG A 3 9.67 29.55 -7.52
C ARG A 3 9.15 28.13 -7.60
N PHE A 4 9.30 27.50 -8.75
CA PHE A 4 9.24 26.05 -8.85
C PHE A 4 10.47 25.54 -8.11
N THR A 5 10.33 25.15 -6.85
CA THR A 5 11.29 24.23 -6.23
C THR A 5 11.05 22.89 -6.91
N PRO A 6 11.97 22.38 -7.75
CA PRO A 6 11.83 21.02 -8.25
C PRO A 6 11.71 20.08 -7.05
N ASN A 7 10.76 19.15 -7.10
CA ASN A 7 10.68 18.08 -6.11
C ASN A 7 12.03 17.36 -6.12
N ARG A 8 12.72 17.41 -4.98
CA ARG A 8 14.05 16.83 -4.86
C ARG A 8 13.92 15.30 -4.80
N PRO A 9 14.63 14.54 -5.67
CA PRO A 9 14.47 13.09 -5.73
C PRO A 9 14.72 12.43 -4.37
N GLU A 10 15.68 12.94 -3.57
CA GLU A 10 15.93 12.46 -2.22
C GLU A 10 14.72 12.59 -1.27
N HIS A 11 13.91 13.64 -1.41
CA HIS A 11 12.71 13.83 -0.60
C HIS A 11 11.56 12.93 -1.07
N LEU A 12 11.46 12.70 -2.39
CA LEU A 12 10.45 11.83 -2.97
C LEU A 12 10.70 10.38 -2.53
N VAL A 13 11.94 9.89 -2.65
CA VAL A 13 12.34 8.56 -2.18
C VAL A 13 12.09 8.42 -0.68
N ALA A 14 12.51 9.39 0.14
CA ALA A 14 12.25 9.36 1.58
C ALA A 14 10.74 9.26 1.92
N SER A 15 9.89 9.93 1.15
CA SER A 15 8.43 9.89 1.32
C SER A 15 7.86 8.52 0.94
N ILE A 16 8.33 7.93 -0.15
CA ILE A 16 7.94 6.58 -0.60
C ILE A 16 8.32 5.54 0.47
N VAL A 17 9.55 5.61 0.99
CA VAL A 17 10.03 4.72 2.07
C VAL A 17 9.16 4.86 3.32
N ALA A 18 8.88 6.09 3.76
CA ALA A 18 8.06 6.33 4.94
C ALA A 18 6.62 5.77 4.80
N LEU A 19 6.01 5.90 3.61
CA LEU A 19 4.69 5.35 3.31
C LEU A 19 4.69 3.81 3.27
N ALA A 20 5.74 3.21 2.72
CA ALA A 20 5.91 1.76 2.71
C ALA A 20 6.05 1.22 4.15
N GLU A 21 6.85 1.88 4.99
CA GLU A 21 6.98 1.52 6.42
C GLU A 21 5.67 1.68 7.19
N GLN A 22 4.90 2.74 6.93
CA GLN A 22 3.57 2.90 7.50
C GLN A 22 2.65 1.75 7.11
N SER A 23 2.71 1.31 5.86
CA SER A 23 1.85 0.27 5.33
C SER A 23 2.20 -1.12 5.86
N ASN A 24 3.48 -1.36 6.17
CA ASN A 24 3.90 -2.54 6.91
C ASN A 24 3.24 -2.62 8.30
N ARG A 25 3.12 -1.49 9.00
CA ARG A 25 2.38 -1.45 10.29
C ARG A 25 0.89 -1.74 10.09
N LEU A 26 0.27 -1.17 9.06
CA LEU A 26 -1.13 -1.44 8.73
C LEU A 26 -1.36 -2.92 8.39
N ALA A 27 -0.44 -3.56 7.68
CA ALA A 27 -0.50 -4.98 7.35
C ALA A 27 -0.43 -5.87 8.60
N LEU A 28 0.48 -5.55 9.53
CA LEU A 28 0.57 -6.25 10.81
C LEU A 28 -0.73 -6.11 11.62
N ASP A 29 -1.25 -4.88 11.72
CA ASP A 29 -2.51 -4.61 12.43
C ASP A 29 -3.68 -5.36 11.79
N ALA A 30 -3.73 -5.43 10.46
CA ALA A 30 -4.77 -6.13 9.72
C ALA A 30 -4.74 -7.64 10.01
N ALA A 31 -3.55 -8.25 9.99
CA ALA A 31 -3.38 -9.65 10.33
C ALA A 31 -3.81 -9.95 11.77
N MET A 32 -3.47 -9.08 12.73
CA MET A 32 -3.90 -9.23 14.12
C MET A 32 -5.43 -9.13 14.28
N GLU A 33 -6.08 -8.20 13.58
CA GLU A 33 -7.53 -8.06 13.64
C GLU A 33 -8.27 -9.19 12.93
N ALA A 34 -7.78 -9.67 11.79
CA ALA A 34 -8.33 -10.84 11.12
C ALA A 34 -8.35 -12.06 12.06
N ALA A 35 -7.25 -12.32 12.78
CA ALA A 35 -7.18 -13.38 13.79
C ALA A 35 -8.17 -13.17 14.96
N ARG A 36 -8.50 -11.92 15.32
CA ARG A 36 -9.47 -11.61 16.39
C ARG A 36 -10.92 -11.83 15.97
N ALA A 37 -11.20 -11.84 14.67
CA ALA A 37 -12.56 -12.03 14.13
C ALA A 37 -13.16 -13.42 14.45
N ASP A 38 -12.35 -14.38 14.92
CA ASP A 38 -12.73 -15.77 15.20
C ASP A 38 -13.68 -15.99 16.42
N SER A 39 -14.09 -14.95 17.15
CA SER A 39 -15.02 -15.08 18.29
C SER A 39 -16.41 -14.51 17.99
N GLN A 40 -17.45 -15.33 18.15
CA GLN A 40 -18.86 -15.14 17.72
C GLN A 40 -19.64 -13.96 18.37
N GLY A 41 -18.98 -12.87 18.77
CA GLY A 41 -19.63 -11.68 19.32
C GLY A 41 -18.83 -10.37 19.19
N ARG A 42 -17.68 -10.36 18.51
CA ARG A 42 -16.81 -9.16 18.31
C ARG A 42 -16.75 -8.66 16.86
N THR A 43 -17.49 -9.30 15.96
CA THR A 43 -17.29 -9.22 14.51
C THR A 43 -17.54 -7.83 13.94
N ALA A 44 -18.52 -7.06 14.43
CA ALA A 44 -18.81 -5.74 13.86
C ALA A 44 -17.68 -4.71 14.06
N ILE A 45 -17.06 -4.67 15.25
CA ILE A 45 -15.96 -3.73 15.54
C ILE A 45 -14.70 -4.14 14.77
N VAL A 46 -14.42 -5.43 14.71
CA VAL A 46 -13.27 -5.97 13.95
C VAL A 46 -13.45 -5.71 12.46
N VAL A 47 -14.66 -5.87 11.92
CA VAL A 47 -14.99 -5.53 10.53
C VAL A 47 -14.77 -4.04 10.24
N ASP A 48 -15.25 -3.15 11.10
CA ASP A 48 -15.02 -1.71 10.94
C ASP A 48 -13.54 -1.36 10.99
N GLN A 49 -12.77 -2.02 11.86
CA GLN A 49 -11.32 -1.84 11.95
C GLN A 49 -10.58 -2.36 10.71
N ILE A 50 -10.92 -3.56 10.21
CA ILE A 50 -10.28 -4.12 9.01
C ILE A 50 -10.55 -3.25 7.78
N CYS A 51 -11.77 -2.71 7.64
CA CYS A 51 -12.12 -1.77 6.58
C CYS A 51 -11.29 -0.48 6.67
N ARG A 52 -11.10 0.07 7.88
CA ARG A 52 -10.25 1.26 8.06
C ARG A 52 -8.78 0.99 7.70
N LEU A 53 -8.24 -0.15 8.09
CA LEU A 53 -6.87 -0.54 7.75
C LEU A 53 -6.71 -0.72 6.23
N ALA A 54 -7.70 -1.34 5.58
CA ALA A 54 -7.75 -1.49 4.13
C ALA A 54 -7.77 -0.13 3.42
N VAL A 55 -8.63 0.79 3.85
CA VAL A 55 -8.66 2.15 3.28
C VAL A 55 -7.33 2.86 3.46
N GLY A 56 -6.74 2.80 4.66
CA GLY A 56 -5.43 3.40 4.93
C GLY A 56 -4.33 2.87 4.01
N ALA A 57 -4.27 1.54 3.83
CA ALA A 57 -3.27 0.91 2.97
C ALA A 57 -3.47 1.30 1.50
N GLY A 58 -4.71 1.33 1.02
CA GLY A 58 -5.04 1.78 -0.34
C GLY A 58 -4.67 3.25 -0.60
N VAL A 59 -4.86 4.13 0.38
CA VAL A 59 -4.46 5.55 0.28
C VAL A 59 -2.94 5.67 0.19
N SER A 60 -2.20 5.05 1.10
CA SER A 60 -0.73 5.08 1.08
C SER A 60 -0.16 4.53 -0.23
N ALA A 61 -0.78 3.49 -0.77
CA ALA A 61 -0.41 2.93 -2.08
C ALA A 61 -0.67 3.89 -3.24
N GLY A 62 -1.83 4.56 -3.26
CA GLY A 62 -2.12 5.59 -4.26
C GLY A 62 -1.16 6.78 -4.20
N GLU A 63 -0.77 7.20 -2.99
CA GLU A 63 0.25 8.24 -2.80
C GLU A 63 1.62 7.80 -3.33
N ILE A 64 2.03 6.54 -3.10
CA ILE A 64 3.26 5.99 -3.67
C ILE A 64 3.22 6.02 -5.21
N VAL A 65 2.10 5.64 -5.84
CA VAL A 65 1.97 5.69 -7.32
C VAL A 65 2.24 7.10 -7.85
N TRP A 66 1.69 8.11 -7.17
CA TRP A 66 1.92 9.51 -7.54
C TRP A 66 3.38 9.94 -7.31
N LEU A 67 3.95 9.61 -6.15
CA LEU A 67 5.34 9.96 -5.81
C LEU A 67 6.36 9.30 -6.75
N VAL A 68 6.12 8.06 -7.16
CA VAL A 68 6.95 7.35 -8.15
C VAL A 68 6.90 8.07 -9.49
N SER A 69 5.71 8.50 -9.92
CA SER A 69 5.57 9.26 -11.17
C SER A 69 6.35 10.58 -11.11
N GLU A 70 6.27 11.30 -9.98
CA GLU A 70 7.06 12.51 -9.76
C GLU A 70 8.57 12.21 -9.76
N LEU A 71 8.99 11.10 -9.14
CA LEU A 71 10.39 10.71 -9.06
C LEU A 71 10.99 10.45 -10.43
N GLU A 72 10.28 9.69 -11.29
CA GLU A 72 10.71 9.43 -12.66
C GLU A 72 10.84 10.71 -13.49
N THR A 73 10.04 11.75 -13.20
CA THR A 73 10.19 13.06 -13.87
C THR A 73 11.31 13.92 -13.27
N ALA A 74 11.65 13.69 -12.00
CA ALA A 74 12.64 14.48 -11.27
C ALA A 74 14.07 13.98 -11.47
N THR A 75 14.27 12.69 -11.78
CA THR A 75 15.59 12.09 -11.93
C THR A 75 15.62 10.89 -12.89
N GLU A 76 16.75 10.73 -13.58
CA GLU A 76 17.11 9.51 -14.32
C GLU A 76 18.16 8.67 -13.56
N ASP A 77 18.53 9.10 -12.34
CA ASP A 77 19.50 8.42 -11.49
C ASP A 77 18.95 7.06 -11.02
N HIS A 78 19.62 6.00 -11.46
CA HIS A 78 19.25 4.62 -11.17
C HIS A 78 19.29 4.30 -9.68
N ASP A 79 20.11 4.97 -8.87
CA ASP A 79 20.20 4.69 -7.44
C ASP A 79 18.90 5.12 -6.74
N PHE A 80 18.38 6.30 -7.05
CA PHE A 80 17.10 6.78 -6.51
C PHE A 80 15.91 5.93 -6.99
N LEU A 81 15.90 5.54 -8.26
CA LEU A 81 14.83 4.70 -8.82
C LEU A 81 14.86 3.31 -8.19
N SER A 82 16.03 2.72 -8.02
CA SER A 82 16.20 1.41 -7.39
C SER A 82 15.78 1.43 -5.92
N GLU A 83 16.14 2.46 -5.16
CA GLU A 83 15.72 2.62 -3.76
C GLU A 83 14.20 2.72 -3.64
N ALA A 84 13.57 3.54 -4.48
CA ALA A 84 12.11 3.59 -4.56
C ALA A 84 11.50 2.24 -4.95
N GLY A 85 12.12 1.50 -5.88
CA GLY A 85 11.69 0.17 -6.30
C GLY A 85 11.65 -0.83 -5.14
N VAL A 86 12.66 -0.83 -4.27
CA VAL A 86 12.68 -1.69 -3.07
C VAL A 86 11.52 -1.34 -2.12
N ALA A 87 11.27 -0.05 -1.90
CA ALA A 87 10.16 0.39 -1.05
C ALA A 87 8.78 0.03 -1.66
N VAL A 88 8.62 0.19 -2.97
CA VAL A 88 7.40 -0.18 -3.70
C VAL A 88 7.14 -1.69 -3.63
N ALA A 89 8.18 -2.53 -3.76
CA ALA A 89 8.03 -3.99 -3.65
C ALA A 89 7.62 -4.41 -2.22
N GLY A 90 8.18 -3.75 -1.21
CA GLY A 90 7.75 -3.92 0.18
C GLY A 90 6.29 -3.54 0.38
N MET A 91 5.87 -2.40 -0.17
CA MET A 91 4.47 -1.96 -0.14
C MET A 91 3.52 -2.95 -0.85
N GLU A 92 3.88 -3.44 -2.04
CA GLU A 92 3.10 -4.44 -2.76
C GLU A 92 2.86 -5.67 -1.87
N SER A 93 3.92 -6.19 -1.24
CA SER A 93 3.83 -7.31 -0.31
C SER A 93 2.90 -7.02 0.88
N CYS A 94 2.94 -5.80 1.42
CA CYS A 94 2.05 -5.37 2.50
C CYS A 94 0.58 -5.33 2.04
N LEU A 95 0.29 -4.82 0.85
CA LEU A 95 -1.07 -4.78 0.32
C LEU A 95 -1.63 -6.17 0.06
N ILE A 96 -0.80 -7.11 -0.40
CA ILE A 96 -1.20 -8.51 -0.56
C ILE A 96 -1.63 -9.06 0.81
N ALA A 97 -0.82 -8.87 1.85
CA ALA A 97 -1.14 -9.32 3.21
C ALA A 97 -2.42 -8.67 3.77
N VAL A 98 -2.63 -7.37 3.57
CA VAL A 98 -3.87 -6.69 3.98
C VAL A 98 -5.07 -7.25 3.20
N THR A 99 -4.92 -7.47 1.89
CA THR A 99 -5.99 -8.03 1.05
C THR A 99 -6.38 -9.42 1.53
N GLU A 100 -5.41 -10.27 1.85
CA GLU A 100 -5.64 -11.60 2.42
C GLU A 100 -6.38 -11.53 3.76
N ALA A 101 -5.94 -10.66 4.68
CA ALA A 101 -6.58 -10.46 5.97
C ALA A 101 -8.05 -9.99 5.82
N VAL A 102 -8.32 -9.07 4.88
CA VAL A 102 -9.68 -8.60 4.59
C VAL A 102 -10.54 -9.72 3.98
N GLN A 103 -9.96 -10.55 3.10
CA GLN A 103 -10.66 -11.70 2.50
C GLN A 103 -10.99 -12.77 3.54
N GLU A 104 -10.07 -13.07 4.45
CA GLU A 104 -10.31 -14.02 5.55
C GLU A 104 -11.52 -13.59 6.41
N VAL A 105 -11.61 -12.29 6.71
CA VAL A 105 -12.77 -11.73 7.43
C VAL A 105 -14.05 -11.82 6.59
N ALA A 106 -13.97 -11.57 5.27
CA ALA A 106 -15.11 -11.71 4.36
C ALA A 106 -15.65 -13.14 4.29
N ASP A 107 -14.78 -14.14 4.17
CA ASP A 107 -15.12 -15.56 4.06
C ASP A 107 -15.82 -16.10 5.33
N ARG A 108 -15.64 -15.43 6.47
CA ARG A 108 -16.29 -15.74 7.75
C ARG A 108 -17.70 -15.15 7.87
N GLY A 109 -18.28 -14.64 6.78
CA GLY A 109 -19.64 -14.10 6.74
C GLY A 109 -19.73 -12.61 7.10
N ALA A 110 -18.64 -11.86 6.92
CA ALA A 110 -18.68 -10.41 7.08
C ALA A 110 -19.50 -9.73 5.96
N PRO A 111 -19.91 -8.46 6.16
CA PRO A 111 -20.71 -7.71 5.18
C PRO A 111 -20.05 -7.56 3.81
N VAL A 112 -20.88 -7.30 2.79
CA VAL A 112 -20.44 -7.11 1.39
C VAL A 112 -19.42 -5.97 1.25
N GLU A 113 -19.46 -4.95 2.12
CA GLU A 113 -18.47 -3.85 2.08
C GLU A 113 -17.03 -4.35 2.26
N VAL A 114 -16.82 -5.39 3.06
CA VAL A 114 -15.48 -6.00 3.28
C VAL A 114 -14.94 -6.59 1.98
N SER A 115 -15.81 -7.30 1.23
CA SER A 115 -15.46 -7.86 -0.07
C SER A 115 -15.10 -6.78 -1.09
N SER A 116 -15.86 -5.67 -1.10
CA SER A 116 -15.54 -4.53 -1.99
C SER A 116 -14.20 -3.86 -1.65
N SER A 117 -13.85 -3.80 -0.36
CA SER A 117 -12.57 -3.24 0.10
C SER A 117 -11.39 -4.09 -0.36
N ALA A 118 -11.51 -5.42 -0.26
CA ALA A 118 -10.48 -6.33 -0.76
C ALA A 118 -10.27 -6.22 -2.28
N GLU A 119 -11.35 -6.10 -3.06
CA GLU A 119 -11.26 -5.90 -4.51
C GLU A 119 -10.59 -4.57 -4.86
N ALA A 120 -10.91 -3.49 -4.13
CA ALA A 120 -10.24 -2.20 -4.31
C ALA A 120 -8.73 -2.29 -4.03
N LEU A 121 -8.34 -2.96 -2.94
CA LEU A 121 -6.92 -3.20 -2.63
C LEU A 121 -6.22 -4.03 -3.69
N ARG A 122 -6.88 -5.08 -4.21
CA ARG A 122 -6.33 -5.94 -5.26
C ARG A 122 -6.00 -5.14 -6.52
N ARG A 123 -6.87 -4.21 -6.92
CA ARG A 123 -6.63 -3.31 -8.06
C ARG A 123 -5.41 -2.43 -7.84
N VAL A 124 -5.30 -1.81 -6.68
CA VAL A 124 -4.16 -0.94 -6.37
C VAL A 124 -2.85 -1.74 -6.25
N THR A 125 -2.92 -2.97 -5.75
CA THR A 125 -1.77 -3.89 -5.72
C THR A 125 -1.24 -4.16 -7.13
N VAL A 126 -2.12 -4.44 -8.09
CA VAL A 126 -1.75 -4.61 -9.50
C VAL A 126 -1.10 -3.35 -10.05
N GLN A 127 -1.65 -2.16 -9.73
CA GLN A 127 -1.05 -0.90 -10.17
C GLN A 127 0.36 -0.68 -9.63
N LEU A 128 0.64 -1.04 -8.37
CA LEU A 128 2.00 -0.98 -7.82
C LEU A 128 2.94 -1.98 -8.49
N ALA A 129 2.47 -3.20 -8.75
CA ALA A 129 3.26 -4.23 -9.42
C ALA A 129 3.71 -3.78 -10.82
N GLU A 130 2.86 -3.03 -11.53
CA GLU A 130 3.18 -2.44 -12.84
C GLU A 130 4.28 -1.35 -12.77
N LEU A 131 4.52 -0.77 -11.60
CA LEU A 131 5.60 0.22 -11.41
C LEU A 131 6.98 -0.44 -11.24
N LEU A 132 7.04 -1.65 -10.69
CA LEU A 132 8.32 -2.30 -10.35
C LEU A 132 9.29 -2.45 -11.53
N PRO A 133 8.86 -2.89 -12.74
CA PRO A 133 9.76 -2.99 -13.88
C PRO A 133 10.35 -1.64 -14.32
N ARG A 134 9.69 -0.53 -13.99
CA ARG A 134 10.13 0.83 -14.35
C ARG A 134 11.20 1.35 -13.39
N LEU A 135 11.13 0.94 -12.13
CA LEU A 135 12.05 1.31 -11.06
C LEU A 135 13.29 0.41 -10.99
N GLN A 136 13.22 -0.78 -11.60
CA GLN A 136 14.32 -1.74 -11.65
C GLN A 136 14.62 -2.14 -13.10
N PRO A 137 15.29 -1.27 -13.89
CA PRO A 137 15.67 -1.64 -15.24
C PRO A 137 16.64 -2.83 -15.19
N VAL A 138 16.27 -3.90 -15.89
CA VAL A 138 17.09 -5.11 -16.04
C VAL A 138 18.42 -4.72 -16.67
N SER A 139 19.52 -5.07 -16.00
CA SER A 139 20.91 -4.87 -16.48
C SER A 139 21.22 -5.66 -17.75
#